data_AF-A0A7S0VQ01-F1
#
_entry.id   AF-A0A7S0VQ01-F1
#
_cell.length_a   1.000
_cell.length_b   1.000
_cell.length_c   1.000
_cell.angle_alpha   90.00
_cell.angle_beta   90.00
_cell.angle_gamma   90.00
#
_symmetry.space_group_name_H-M   'P 1'
#
loop_
_entity.id
_entity.type
_entity.pdbx_description
1 polymer ?
#
loop_
_entity_poly.entity_id
_entity_poly.type
_entity_poly.pdbx_seq_one_letter_code
_entity_poly.pdbx_strand_id
1 'polypeptide(L)'
;AFSGGAPPPPPPRTRKVMICGAPASGKGTQCEGIVEDFGLVHISTGDELRMHVRQGTPLGLQAKGFMDSGGLVPDTLITEIVRERMQHQDVVERGWLLDGFPRTAGQVRALSDAEIEPDRVVLLDVPDEILVERCTGRRLDPATGAIYHLVHNPPPDGVRERLVQRSDDTAEAMGKRIATYHANLGAITTCYQSSCRRVNGVRAPKVIREEVRAFIEGSLPPSMSGLPPRRPMPKPEEAMAFVEKNMMPFIVKGCAALCKTKPDKPLEYLAHWMIENNPNKPLVD
;
A
#
# COMPACT_ATOMS: atom_id res chain seq x y z
N ALA A 1 -2.87 -45.31 -32.15
CA ALA A 1 -3.86 -44.40 -31.55
C ALA A 1 -3.20 -43.70 -30.37
N PHE A 2 -2.82 -42.42 -30.52
CA PHE A 2 -2.31 -41.63 -29.40
C PHE A 2 -3.53 -41.13 -28.61
N SER A 3 -3.72 -41.68 -27.42
CA SER A 3 -4.74 -41.23 -26.48
C SER A 3 -4.38 -39.82 -26.01
N GLY A 4 -5.09 -38.82 -26.53
CA GLY A 4 -5.05 -37.43 -26.10
C GLY A 4 -5.64 -37.27 -24.71
N GLY A 5 -4.88 -37.66 -23.69
CA GLY A 5 -5.17 -37.28 -22.32
C GLY A 5 -5.08 -35.77 -22.20
N ALA A 6 -6.13 -35.15 -21.64
CA ALA A 6 -6.10 -33.74 -21.30
C ALA A 6 -4.83 -33.43 -20.48
N PRO A 7 -4.14 -32.30 -20.74
CA PRO A 7 -2.97 -31.94 -19.96
C PRO A 7 -3.34 -31.90 -18.46
N PRO A 8 -2.42 -32.31 -17.57
CA PRO A 8 -2.67 -32.26 -16.14
C PRO A 8 -3.10 -30.83 -15.75
N PRO A 9 -4.04 -30.69 -14.80
CA PRO A 9 -4.47 -29.37 -14.35
C PRO A 9 -3.24 -28.60 -13.85
N PRO A 10 -3.15 -27.29 -14.15
CA PRO A 10 -2.05 -26.48 -13.66
C PRO A 10 -1.98 -26.56 -12.12
N PRO A 11 -0.79 -26.50 -11.53
CA PRO A 11 -0.64 -26.49 -10.08
C PRO A 11 -1.49 -25.36 -9.45
N PRO A 12 -2.01 -25.56 -8.22
CA PRO A 12 -2.82 -24.54 -7.56
C PRO A 12 -2.03 -23.23 -7.47
N ARG A 13 -2.61 -22.15 -8.01
CA ARG A 13 -2.02 -20.82 -8.02
C ARG A 13 -1.77 -20.35 -6.59
N THR A 14 -0.51 -20.07 -6.25
CA THR A 14 -0.14 -19.52 -4.94
C THR A 14 -0.72 -18.11 -4.79
N ARG A 15 -1.16 -17.75 -3.58
CA ARG A 15 -1.81 -16.46 -3.34
C ARG A 15 -0.77 -15.36 -3.17
N LYS A 16 -1.02 -14.23 -3.81
CA LYS A 16 -0.18 -13.02 -3.73
C LYS A 16 -1.01 -11.90 -3.12
N VAL A 17 -0.71 -11.53 -1.89
CA VAL A 17 -1.51 -10.56 -1.12
C VAL A 17 -0.65 -9.36 -0.77
N MET A 18 -1.24 -8.19 -0.89
CA MET A 18 -0.65 -6.95 -0.41
C MET A 18 -1.55 -6.32 0.63
N ILE A 19 -0.96 -5.79 1.70
CA ILE A 19 -1.70 -5.05 2.72
C ILE A 19 -1.14 -3.63 2.85
N CYS A 20 -2.04 -2.67 2.73
CA CYS A 20 -1.80 -1.25 2.77
C CYS A 20 -2.62 -0.61 3.89
N GLY A 21 -2.19 0.57 4.31
CA GLY A 21 -2.90 1.34 5.33
C GLY A 21 -1.92 2.22 6.08
N ALA A 22 -2.46 3.24 6.74
CA ALA A 22 -1.68 4.21 7.50
C ALA A 22 -0.81 3.53 8.59
N PRO A 23 0.30 4.14 9.03
CA PRO A 23 1.03 3.65 10.20
C PRO A 23 0.09 3.47 11.40
N ALA A 24 0.31 2.45 12.22
CA ALA A 24 -0.55 2.10 13.38
C ALA A 24 -2.01 1.69 13.05
N SER A 25 -2.36 1.45 11.79
CA SER A 25 -3.70 0.97 11.40
C SER A 25 -4.05 -0.46 11.80
N GLY A 26 -3.09 -1.23 12.34
CA GLY A 26 -3.29 -2.65 12.71
C GLY A 26 -2.86 -3.67 11.66
N LYS A 27 -2.11 -3.25 10.61
CA LYS A 27 -1.60 -4.16 9.57
C LYS A 27 -0.90 -5.39 10.12
N GLY A 28 0.09 -5.22 11.01
CA GLY A 28 0.86 -6.34 11.57
C GLY A 28 -0.01 -7.43 12.19
N THR A 29 -1.02 -7.06 12.98
CA THR A 29 -1.99 -8.01 13.55
C THR A 29 -2.78 -8.76 12.48
N GLN A 30 -3.16 -8.08 11.39
CA GLN A 30 -3.83 -8.73 10.26
C GLN A 30 -2.86 -9.58 9.44
N CYS A 31 -1.60 -9.18 9.31
CA CYS A 31 -0.56 -9.97 8.66
C CYS A 31 -0.34 -11.30 9.35
N GLU A 32 -0.23 -11.31 10.68
CA GLU A 32 -0.13 -12.53 11.49
C GLU A 32 -1.29 -13.48 11.18
N GLY A 33 -2.52 -12.95 11.18
CA GLY A 33 -3.71 -13.74 10.83
C GLY A 33 -3.67 -14.29 9.39
N ILE A 34 -3.27 -13.47 8.41
CA ILE A 34 -3.16 -13.91 7.00
C ILE A 34 -2.09 -15.02 6.86
N VAL A 35 -0.95 -14.88 7.53
CA VAL A 35 0.13 -15.88 7.49
C VAL A 35 -0.34 -17.20 8.10
N GLU A 36 -1.02 -17.16 9.25
CA GLU A 36 -1.62 -18.35 9.88
C GLU A 36 -2.65 -19.02 8.97
N ASP A 37 -3.48 -18.23 8.29
CA ASP A 37 -4.62 -18.72 7.51
C ASP A 37 -4.24 -19.29 6.15
N PHE A 38 -3.20 -18.74 5.53
CA PHE A 38 -2.84 -19.04 4.14
C PHE A 38 -1.40 -19.55 3.95
N GLY A 39 -0.57 -19.55 5.00
CA GLY A 39 0.82 -20.04 4.94
C GLY A 39 1.76 -19.19 4.08
N LEU A 40 1.40 -17.93 3.81
CA LEU A 40 2.16 -17.03 2.93
C LEU A 40 3.46 -16.59 3.58
N VAL A 41 4.45 -16.28 2.73
CA VAL A 41 5.68 -15.63 3.19
C VAL A 41 5.40 -14.16 3.48
N HIS A 42 5.54 -13.75 4.75
CA HIS A 42 5.42 -12.35 5.14
C HIS A 42 6.70 -11.58 4.77
N ILE A 43 6.54 -10.54 3.96
CA ILE A 43 7.60 -9.63 3.55
C ILE A 43 7.26 -8.23 4.07
N SER A 44 7.82 -7.89 5.23
CA SER A 44 7.63 -6.59 5.89
C SER A 44 8.84 -5.69 5.65
N THR A 45 8.69 -4.72 4.75
CA THR A 45 9.77 -3.74 4.48
C THR A 45 10.19 -2.96 5.73
N GLY A 46 9.25 -2.70 6.64
CA GLY A 46 9.55 -2.02 7.90
C GLY A 46 10.42 -2.85 8.84
N ASP A 47 10.18 -4.16 8.91
CA ASP A 47 10.95 -5.04 9.80
C ASP A 47 12.30 -5.41 9.20
N GLU A 48 12.38 -5.60 7.88
CA GLU A 48 13.64 -5.78 7.15
C GLU A 48 14.58 -4.59 7.37
N LEU A 49 14.08 -3.35 7.17
CA LEU A 49 14.88 -2.16 7.44
C LEU A 49 15.34 -2.07 8.91
N ARG A 50 14.48 -2.41 9.88
CA ARG A 50 14.85 -2.43 11.31
C ARG A 50 15.87 -3.51 11.63
N MET A 51 15.83 -4.66 10.96
CA MET A 51 16.87 -5.69 11.07
C MET A 51 18.21 -5.16 10.57
N HIS A 52 18.23 -4.54 9.38
CA HIS A 52 19.43 -3.94 8.81
C HIS A 52 20.03 -2.84 9.70
N VAL A 53 19.20 -2.01 10.34
CA VAL A 53 19.64 -1.00 11.33
C VAL A 53 20.26 -1.69 12.55
N ARG A 54 19.60 -2.72 13.12
CA ARG A 54 20.10 -3.45 14.29
C ARG A 54 21.43 -4.14 14.04
N GLN A 55 21.62 -4.68 12.84
CA GLN A 55 22.86 -5.33 12.41
C GLN A 55 23.97 -4.34 12.04
N GLY A 56 23.68 -3.03 11.97
CA GLY A 56 24.67 -2.02 11.57
C GLY A 56 25.14 -2.16 10.12
N THR A 57 24.33 -2.75 9.25
CA THR A 57 24.66 -2.89 7.82
C THR A 57 24.76 -1.51 7.14
N PRO A 58 25.50 -1.36 6.03
CA PRO A 58 25.57 -0.09 5.29
C PRO A 58 24.19 0.46 4.92
N LEU A 59 23.28 -0.42 4.51
CA LEU A 59 21.88 -0.12 4.20
C LEU A 59 21.11 0.38 5.44
N GLY A 60 21.28 -0.30 6.57
CA GLY A 60 20.68 0.10 7.84
C GLY A 60 21.15 1.47 8.31
N LEU A 61 22.45 1.76 8.18
CA LEU A 61 23.02 3.07 8.55
C LEU A 61 22.43 4.20 7.71
N GLN A 62 22.24 3.97 6.39
CA GLN A 62 21.60 4.94 5.50
C GLN A 62 20.10 5.12 5.82
N ALA A 63 19.39 4.03 6.11
CA ALA A 63 17.96 4.06 6.39
C ALA A 63 17.61 4.70 7.75
N LYS A 64 18.48 4.56 8.76
CA LYS A 64 18.20 4.93 10.16
C LYS A 64 17.68 6.36 10.31
N GLY A 65 18.32 7.35 9.67
CA GLY A 65 17.92 8.76 9.78
C GLY A 65 16.51 9.04 9.22
N PHE A 66 16.15 8.40 8.11
CA PHE A 66 14.80 8.49 7.54
C PHE A 66 13.77 7.84 8.47
N MET A 67 14.11 6.67 9.04
CA MET A 67 13.21 5.95 9.93
C MET A 67 12.94 6.72 11.23
N ASP A 68 13.99 7.23 11.88
CA ASP A 68 13.89 7.98 13.14
C ASP A 68 13.08 9.28 12.97
N SER A 69 13.16 9.93 11.79
CA SER A 69 12.41 11.15 11.48
C SER A 69 10.98 10.91 10.97
N GLY A 70 10.59 9.65 10.75
CA GLY A 70 9.32 9.28 10.14
C GLY A 70 9.26 9.51 8.62
N GLY A 71 10.40 9.75 7.98
CA GLY A 71 10.54 9.89 6.53
C GLY A 71 10.49 8.55 5.78
N LEU A 72 10.36 8.65 4.45
CA LEU A 72 10.51 7.50 3.56
C LEU A 72 11.98 7.27 3.23
N VAL A 73 12.40 6.01 3.32
CA VAL A 73 13.68 5.55 2.79
C VAL A 73 13.61 5.63 1.25
N PRO A 74 14.71 5.99 0.54
CA PRO A 74 14.71 6.12 -0.91
C PRO A 74 14.14 4.90 -1.64
N ASP A 75 13.30 5.15 -2.64
CA ASP A 75 12.56 4.12 -3.37
C ASP A 75 13.47 3.05 -3.98
N THR A 76 14.63 3.43 -4.50
CA THR A 76 15.60 2.51 -5.12
C THR A 76 16.08 1.45 -4.12
N LEU A 77 16.48 1.89 -2.93
CA LEU A 77 17.01 1.03 -1.88
C LEU A 77 15.97 0.02 -1.40
N ILE A 78 14.74 0.45 -1.14
CA ILE A 78 13.70 -0.46 -0.65
C ILE A 78 13.19 -1.41 -1.75
N THR A 79 13.20 -0.95 -3.01
CA THR A 79 12.79 -1.77 -4.16
C THR A 79 13.74 -2.93 -4.37
N GLU A 80 15.04 -2.70 -4.24
CA GLU A 80 16.06 -3.76 -4.38
C GLU A 80 15.86 -4.87 -3.34
N ILE A 81 15.64 -4.51 -2.07
CA ILE A 81 15.37 -5.47 -0.99
C ILE A 81 14.14 -6.33 -1.32
N VAL A 82 13.04 -5.70 -1.74
CA VAL A 82 11.80 -6.42 -2.07
C VAL A 82 12.03 -7.32 -3.28
N ARG A 83 12.69 -6.83 -4.33
CA ARG A 83 12.97 -7.60 -5.54
C ARG A 83 13.82 -8.84 -5.25
N GLU A 84 14.87 -8.70 -4.45
CA GLU A 84 15.71 -9.83 -4.02
C GLU A 84 14.89 -10.86 -3.24
N ARG A 85 14.14 -10.42 -2.22
CA ARG A 85 13.34 -11.33 -1.39
C ARG A 85 12.30 -12.11 -2.20
N MET A 86 11.71 -11.48 -3.21
CA MET A 86 10.69 -12.08 -4.09
C MET A 86 11.23 -13.22 -4.96
N GLN A 87 12.56 -13.33 -5.15
CA GLN A 87 13.18 -14.40 -5.93
C GLN A 87 13.44 -15.68 -5.12
N HIS A 88 13.28 -15.64 -3.80
CA HIS A 88 13.55 -16.80 -2.96
C HIS A 88 12.54 -17.92 -3.21
N GLN A 89 13.03 -19.17 -3.19
CA GLN A 89 12.23 -20.37 -3.48
C GLN A 89 10.98 -20.47 -2.59
N ASP A 90 11.09 -20.15 -1.30
CA ASP A 90 9.98 -20.21 -0.36
C ASP A 90 8.84 -19.23 -0.70
N VAL A 91 9.18 -18.08 -1.31
CA VAL A 91 8.21 -17.07 -1.78
C VAL A 91 7.52 -17.54 -3.04
N VAL A 92 8.27 -18.12 -3.98
CA VAL A 92 7.73 -18.66 -5.23
C VAL A 92 6.76 -19.83 -4.95
N GLU A 93 7.14 -20.72 -4.04
CA GLU A 93 6.37 -21.94 -3.72
C GLU A 93 5.15 -21.71 -2.84
N ARG A 94 5.22 -20.78 -1.88
CA ARG A 94 4.12 -20.54 -0.92
C ARG A 94 3.26 -19.33 -1.26
N GLY A 95 3.74 -18.45 -2.14
CA GLY A 95 3.17 -17.12 -2.32
C GLY A 95 3.63 -16.16 -1.23
N TRP A 96 3.16 -14.92 -1.31
CA TRP A 96 3.67 -13.82 -0.48
C TRP A 96 2.57 -12.92 0.06
N LEU A 97 2.85 -12.35 1.22
CA LEU A 97 2.15 -11.23 1.83
C LEU A 97 3.12 -10.06 1.92
N LEU A 98 2.87 -9.00 1.15
CA LEU A 98 3.68 -7.79 1.16
C LEU A 98 3.06 -6.74 2.09
N ASP A 99 3.79 -6.36 3.14
CA ASP A 99 3.39 -5.34 4.12
C ASP A 99 4.29 -4.10 4.02
N GLY A 100 3.62 -2.95 3.89
CA GLY A 100 4.27 -1.64 3.91
C GLY A 100 5.01 -1.29 2.62
N PHE A 101 4.76 -2.00 1.52
CA PHE A 101 5.24 -1.68 0.17
C PHE A 101 4.17 -2.04 -0.85
N PRO A 102 3.92 -1.20 -1.88
CA PRO A 102 4.53 0.08 -2.15
C PRO A 102 3.93 1.20 -1.27
N ARG A 103 4.66 2.31 -1.13
CA ARG A 103 4.25 3.54 -0.42
C ARG A 103 4.26 4.78 -1.30
N THR A 104 4.82 4.69 -2.50
CA THR A 104 4.96 5.82 -3.45
C THR A 104 4.59 5.35 -4.85
N ALA A 105 4.31 6.30 -5.76
CA ALA A 105 4.12 5.99 -7.17
C ALA A 105 5.36 5.35 -7.81
N GLY A 106 6.57 5.74 -7.37
CA GLY A 106 7.83 5.14 -7.83
C GLY A 106 7.92 3.65 -7.49
N GLN A 107 7.56 3.28 -6.25
CA GLN A 107 7.52 1.89 -5.80
C GLN A 107 6.43 1.08 -6.53
N VAL A 108 5.26 1.67 -6.78
CA VAL A 108 4.21 1.03 -7.59
C VAL A 108 4.73 0.71 -9.00
N ARG A 109 5.40 1.67 -9.65
CA ARG A 109 6.03 1.46 -10.95
C ARG A 109 7.08 0.35 -10.90
N ALA A 110 7.91 0.34 -9.86
CA ALA A 110 8.95 -0.67 -9.71
C ALA A 110 8.43 -2.10 -9.56
N LEU A 111 7.29 -2.30 -8.87
CA LEU A 111 6.60 -3.59 -8.84
C LEU A 111 6.08 -4.00 -10.21
N SER A 112 5.47 -3.06 -10.93
CA SER A 112 4.95 -3.28 -12.28
C SER A 112 6.07 -3.68 -13.25
N ASP A 113 7.19 -2.96 -13.22
CA ASP A 113 8.36 -3.23 -14.08
C ASP A 113 9.02 -4.58 -13.76
N ALA A 114 8.88 -5.05 -12.53
CA ALA A 114 9.37 -6.35 -12.08
C ALA A 114 8.34 -7.48 -12.24
N GLU A 115 7.16 -7.20 -12.82
CA GLU A 115 6.04 -8.15 -12.98
C GLU A 115 5.55 -8.76 -11.65
N ILE A 116 5.75 -8.03 -10.54
CA ILE A 116 5.29 -8.43 -9.20
C ILE A 116 3.89 -7.87 -8.97
N GLU A 117 2.88 -8.67 -9.30
CA GLU A 117 1.48 -8.27 -9.18
C GLU A 117 0.73 -9.02 -8.07
N PRO A 118 0.05 -8.32 -7.15
CA PRO A 118 -0.82 -8.93 -6.15
C PRO A 118 -2.16 -9.36 -6.74
N ASP A 119 -2.70 -10.47 -6.25
CA ASP A 119 -4.07 -10.93 -6.55
C ASP A 119 -5.12 -10.14 -5.76
N ARG A 120 -4.74 -9.75 -4.54
CA ARG A 120 -5.58 -9.09 -3.56
C ARG A 120 -4.81 -7.99 -2.87
N VAL A 121 -5.41 -6.81 -2.77
CA VAL A 121 -4.89 -5.68 -2.03
C VAL A 121 -5.88 -5.32 -0.93
N VAL A 122 -5.44 -5.37 0.32
CA VAL A 122 -6.25 -5.00 1.48
C VAL A 122 -5.83 -3.60 1.92
N LEU A 123 -6.73 -2.63 1.90
CA LEU A 123 -6.48 -1.29 2.44
C LEU A 123 -7.20 -1.14 3.78
N LEU A 124 -6.45 -1.15 4.89
CA LEU A 124 -6.98 -0.86 6.20
C LEU A 124 -7.17 0.64 6.39
N ASP A 125 -8.43 1.06 6.53
CA ASP A 125 -8.85 2.44 6.69
C ASP A 125 -9.12 2.76 8.16
N VAL A 126 -8.40 3.73 8.72
CA VAL A 126 -8.52 4.15 10.12
C VAL A 126 -8.37 5.67 10.20
N PRO A 127 -9.28 6.38 10.90
CA PRO A 127 -9.16 7.83 11.15
C PRO A 127 -7.86 8.22 11.85
N ASP A 128 -7.30 9.37 11.48
CA ASP A 128 -5.98 9.83 11.92
C ASP A 128 -5.88 10.02 13.44
N GLU A 129 -6.98 10.43 14.08
CA GLU A 129 -7.05 10.65 15.53
C GLU A 129 -6.78 9.35 16.30
N ILE A 130 -7.28 8.23 15.77
CA ILE A 130 -7.09 6.88 16.36
C ILE A 130 -5.66 6.39 16.12
N LEU A 131 -5.04 6.75 14.99
CA LEU A 131 -3.69 6.30 14.64
C LEU A 131 -2.62 6.83 15.60
N VAL A 132 -2.73 8.10 15.99
CA VAL A 132 -1.77 8.73 16.91
C VAL A 132 -1.84 8.08 18.29
N GLU A 133 -3.05 7.86 18.81
CA GLU A 133 -3.27 7.16 20.08
C GLU A 133 -2.63 5.75 20.04
N ARG A 134 -2.98 4.95 19.01
CA ARG A 134 -2.45 3.59 18.82
C ARG A 134 -0.93 3.53 18.70
N CYS A 135 -0.32 4.55 18.07
CA CYS A 135 1.12 4.62 17.95
C CYS A 135 1.80 4.78 19.31
N THR A 136 1.36 5.76 20.10
CA THR A 136 2.01 6.10 21.37
C THR A 136 1.86 5.02 22.44
N GLY A 137 0.78 4.22 22.36
CA GLY A 137 0.55 3.07 23.23
C GLY A 137 1.29 1.79 22.82
N ARG A 138 1.97 1.76 21.66
CA ARG A 138 2.68 0.57 21.16
C ARG A 138 3.97 0.30 21.92
N ARG A 139 4.24 -0.98 22.17
CA ARG A 139 5.46 -1.46 22.81
C ARG A 139 6.04 -2.64 22.04
N LEU A 140 7.37 -2.73 22.02
CA LEU A 140 8.14 -3.80 21.42
C LEU A 140 8.84 -4.59 22.52
N ASP A 141 8.72 -5.90 22.48
CA ASP A 141 9.57 -6.79 23.26
C ASP A 141 10.89 -7.01 22.52
N PRO A 142 12.03 -6.53 23.03
CA PRO A 142 13.32 -6.69 22.36
C PRO A 142 13.81 -8.15 22.31
N ALA A 143 13.34 -9.01 23.21
CA ALA A 143 13.76 -10.41 23.27
C ALA A 143 13.09 -11.28 22.22
N THR A 144 11.81 -11.02 21.93
CA THR A 144 10.99 -11.84 21.02
C THR A 144 10.67 -11.14 19.71
N GLY A 145 10.77 -9.81 19.65
CA GLY A 145 10.26 -9.00 18.54
C GLY A 145 8.75 -8.76 18.58
N ALA A 146 8.04 -9.31 19.57
CA ALA A 146 6.58 -9.20 19.67
C ALA A 146 6.13 -7.76 19.91
N ILE A 147 4.98 -7.41 19.33
CA ILE A 147 4.36 -6.07 19.46
C ILE A 147 3.16 -6.14 20.37
N TYR A 148 3.15 -5.28 21.38
CA TYR A 148 2.08 -5.10 22.34
C TYR A 148 1.50 -3.69 22.26
N HIS A 149 0.33 -3.51 22.87
CA HIS A 149 -0.27 -2.19 23.09
C HIS A 149 -0.79 -2.12 24.51
N LEU A 150 -0.48 -1.03 25.24
CA LEU A 150 -0.78 -0.91 26.67
C LEU A 150 -2.26 -1.13 27.02
N VAL A 151 -3.18 -0.77 26.11
CA VAL A 151 -4.63 -0.96 26.26
C VAL A 151 -5.18 -2.14 25.46
N HIS A 152 -5.01 -2.14 24.14
CA HIS A 152 -5.71 -3.09 23.25
C HIS A 152 -5.07 -4.48 23.10
N ASN A 153 -3.80 -4.63 23.44
CA ASN A 153 -3.09 -5.92 23.42
C ASN A 153 -2.02 -5.91 24.52
N PRO A 154 -2.43 -5.90 25.80
CA PRO A 154 -1.51 -5.74 26.90
C PRO A 154 -0.54 -6.93 26.95
N PRO A 155 0.74 -6.70 27.32
CA PRO A 155 1.69 -7.78 27.44
C PRO A 155 1.33 -8.73 28.60
N PRO A 156 1.77 -9.99 28.54
CA PRO A 156 1.73 -10.89 29.69
C PRO A 156 2.55 -10.35 30.87
N ASP A 157 2.22 -10.80 32.08
CA ASP A 157 2.98 -10.51 33.29
C ASP A 157 4.44 -10.96 33.16
N GLY A 158 5.38 -10.15 33.66
CA GLY A 158 6.83 -10.39 33.54
C GLY A 158 7.48 -9.92 32.23
N VAL A 159 6.71 -9.67 31.16
CA VAL A 159 7.25 -9.09 29.91
C VAL A 159 7.24 -7.56 29.97
N ARG A 160 6.31 -6.97 30.73
CA ARG A 160 6.04 -5.52 30.75
C ARG A 160 7.27 -4.65 31.03
N GLU A 161 8.16 -5.08 31.93
CA GLU A 161 9.32 -4.30 32.36
C GLU A 161 10.42 -4.19 31.30
N ARG A 162 10.54 -5.19 30.41
CA ARG A 162 11.54 -5.18 29.34
C ARG A 162 11.05 -4.53 28.05
N LEU A 163 9.78 -4.14 28.00
CA LEU A 163 9.21 -3.53 26.80
C LEU A 163 9.81 -2.16 26.54
N VAL A 164 10.14 -1.92 25.28
CA VAL A 164 10.65 -0.64 24.81
C VAL A 164 9.66 0.01 23.84
N GLN A 165 9.70 1.33 23.78
CA GLN A 165 9.06 2.08 22.70
C GLN A 165 10.06 2.23 21.56
N ARG A 166 9.60 2.14 20.30
CA ARG A 166 10.47 2.39 19.14
C ARG A 166 10.81 3.88 19.07
N SER A 167 11.99 4.21 18.53
CA SER A 167 12.40 5.61 18.35
C SER A 167 11.43 6.41 17.47
N ASP A 168 10.78 5.76 16.50
CA ASP A 168 9.82 6.34 15.57
C ASP A 168 8.37 6.35 16.06
N ASP A 169 8.11 5.95 17.32
CA ASP A 169 6.76 5.90 17.92
C ASP A 169 6.40 7.20 18.67
N THR A 170 6.79 8.35 18.12
CA THR A 170 6.46 9.68 18.65
C THR A 170 5.29 10.32 17.90
N ALA A 171 4.55 11.22 18.54
CA ALA A 171 3.44 11.94 17.88
C ALA A 171 3.91 12.74 16.66
N GLU A 172 5.09 13.38 16.74
CA GLU A 172 5.66 14.15 15.64
C GLU A 172 6.02 13.26 14.43
N ALA A 173 6.76 12.17 14.67
CA ALA A 173 7.11 11.21 13.61
C ALA A 173 5.84 10.58 13.01
N MET A 174 4.84 10.29 13.85
CA MET A 174 3.56 9.75 13.40
C MET A 174 2.82 10.72 12.49
N GLY A 175 2.74 12.00 12.84
CA GLY A 175 2.12 13.04 12.00
C GLY A 175 2.77 13.12 10.61
N LYS A 176 4.10 13.11 10.54
CA LYS A 176 4.83 13.09 9.25
C LYS A 176 4.49 11.84 8.43
N ARG A 177 4.42 10.67 9.06
CA ARG A 177 4.10 9.41 8.38
C ARG A 177 2.67 9.35 7.87
N ILE A 178 1.70 9.87 8.64
CA ILE A 178 0.29 9.98 8.24
C ILE A 178 0.16 10.92 7.05
N ALA A 179 0.75 12.12 7.12
CA ALA A 179 0.74 13.08 6.02
C ALA A 179 1.35 12.49 4.73
N THR A 180 2.50 11.82 4.85
CA THR A 180 3.16 11.15 3.72
C THR A 180 2.30 10.02 3.15
N TYR A 181 1.63 9.24 4.01
CA TYR A 181 0.72 8.18 3.57
C TYR A 181 -0.45 8.76 2.75
N HIS A 182 -1.13 9.79 3.24
CA HIS A 182 -2.26 10.40 2.53
C HIS A 182 -1.84 11.03 1.21
N ALA A 183 -0.68 11.70 1.17
CA ALA A 183 -0.14 12.30 -0.05
C ALA A 183 0.14 11.26 -1.16
N ASN A 184 0.42 10.01 -0.79
CA ASN A 184 0.74 8.94 -1.75
C ASN A 184 -0.39 7.92 -1.95
N LEU A 185 -1.43 7.93 -1.11
CA LEU A 185 -2.49 6.91 -1.10
C LEU A 185 -3.16 6.77 -2.48
N GLY A 186 -3.40 7.88 -3.16
CA GLY A 186 -4.01 7.92 -4.49
C GLY A 186 -3.23 7.09 -5.52
N ALA A 187 -1.90 7.13 -5.50
CA ALA A 187 -1.08 6.38 -6.45
C ALA A 187 -1.29 4.85 -6.31
N ILE A 188 -1.47 4.37 -5.08
CA ILE A 188 -1.69 2.95 -4.79
C ILE A 188 -3.13 2.56 -5.13
N THR A 189 -4.12 3.33 -4.67
CA THR A 189 -5.53 3.00 -4.87
C THR A 189 -5.94 3.06 -6.33
N THR A 190 -5.41 4.01 -7.11
CA THR A 190 -5.64 4.09 -8.55
C THR A 190 -5.03 2.89 -9.29
N CYS A 191 -3.81 2.48 -8.96
CA CYS A 191 -3.15 1.37 -9.64
C CYS A 191 -3.86 0.02 -9.39
N TYR A 192 -4.24 -0.24 -8.15
CA TYR A 192 -4.81 -1.52 -7.73
C TYR A 192 -6.33 -1.51 -7.58
N GLN A 193 -7.03 -0.54 -8.15
CA GLN A 193 -8.48 -0.32 -7.94
C GLN A 193 -9.33 -1.60 -8.10
N SER A 194 -9.02 -2.44 -9.09
CA SER A 194 -9.77 -3.68 -9.38
C SER A 194 -9.49 -4.83 -8.42
N SER A 195 -8.34 -4.83 -7.73
CA SER A 195 -7.93 -5.88 -6.79
C SER A 195 -7.90 -5.38 -5.35
N CYS A 196 -8.24 -4.11 -5.11
CA CYS A 196 -8.21 -3.47 -3.81
C CYS A 196 -9.57 -3.50 -3.10
N ARG A 197 -9.58 -3.90 -1.84
CA ARG A 197 -10.72 -3.77 -0.93
C ARG A 197 -10.33 -2.88 0.25
N ARG A 198 -11.12 -1.82 0.45
CA ARG A 198 -11.05 -0.99 1.66
C ARG A 198 -11.76 -1.72 2.79
N VAL A 199 -11.10 -1.85 3.94
CA VAL A 199 -11.61 -2.54 5.14
C VAL A 199 -11.56 -1.56 6.31
N ASN A 200 -12.65 -1.48 7.08
CA ASN A 200 -12.73 -0.59 8.24
C ASN A 200 -11.86 -1.12 9.39
N GLY A 201 -10.73 -0.47 9.66
CA GLY A 201 -9.75 -0.84 10.68
C GLY A 201 -10.06 -0.36 12.11
N VAL A 202 -11.24 0.23 12.34
CA VAL A 202 -11.73 0.62 13.68
C VAL A 202 -12.43 -0.55 14.38
N ARG A 203 -12.87 -1.56 13.63
CA ARG A 203 -13.57 -2.73 14.17
C ARG A 203 -12.65 -3.60 15.03
N ALA A 204 -13.24 -4.54 15.78
CA ALA A 204 -12.46 -5.49 16.57
C ALA A 204 -11.52 -6.34 15.67
N PRO A 205 -10.29 -6.66 16.11
CA PRO A 205 -9.30 -7.35 15.28
C PRO A 205 -9.79 -8.66 14.64
N LYS A 206 -10.60 -9.44 15.39
CA LYS A 206 -11.19 -10.70 14.90
C LYS A 206 -12.16 -10.46 13.74
N VAL A 207 -12.98 -9.42 13.82
CA VAL A 207 -13.95 -9.07 12.78
C VAL A 207 -13.24 -8.60 11.51
N ILE A 208 -12.16 -7.83 11.66
CA ILE A 208 -11.29 -7.42 10.54
C ILE A 208 -10.67 -8.67 9.90
N ARG A 209 -10.14 -9.60 10.70
CA ARG A 209 -9.52 -10.85 10.21
C ARG A 209 -10.51 -11.69 9.41
N GLU A 210 -11.74 -11.86 9.89
CA GLU A 210 -12.79 -12.60 9.17
C GLU A 210 -13.13 -11.95 7.82
N GLU A 211 -13.26 -10.63 7.77
CA GLU A 211 -13.54 -9.88 6.53
C GLU A 211 -12.37 -9.98 5.52
N VAL A 212 -11.13 -9.84 6.02
CA VAL A 212 -9.90 -9.98 5.22
C VAL A 212 -9.74 -11.40 4.68
N ARG A 213 -9.94 -12.42 5.53
CA ARG A 213 -9.91 -13.82 5.13
C ARG A 213 -10.91 -14.08 4.02
N ALA A 214 -12.18 -13.70 4.19
CA ALA A 214 -13.23 -13.92 3.20
C ALA A 214 -12.89 -13.26 1.85
N PHE A 215 -12.27 -12.08 1.86
CA PHE A 215 -11.81 -11.43 0.63
C PHE A 215 -10.67 -12.18 -0.08
N ILE A 216 -9.72 -12.72 0.69
CA ILE A 216 -8.58 -13.48 0.15
C ILE A 216 -9.01 -14.88 -0.32
N GLU A 217 -10.01 -15.49 0.32
CA GLU A 217 -10.60 -16.79 -0.05
C GLU A 217 -11.44 -16.71 -1.33
N GLY A 218 -12.11 -15.57 -1.56
CA GLY A 218 -12.96 -15.38 -2.75
C GLY A 218 -12.24 -15.67 -4.06
N SER A 219 -12.98 -16.13 -5.07
CA SER A 219 -12.48 -16.57 -6.38
C SER A 219 -11.40 -15.62 -6.94
N LEU A 220 -10.19 -16.15 -7.09
CA LEU A 220 -9.06 -15.37 -7.62
C LEU A 220 -9.42 -14.82 -9.00
N PRO A 221 -8.96 -13.59 -9.33
CA PRO A 221 -9.09 -13.10 -10.69
C PRO A 221 -8.37 -14.07 -11.64
N PRO A 222 -8.77 -14.13 -12.93
CA PRO A 222 -8.06 -14.93 -13.92
C PRO A 222 -6.57 -14.64 -13.83
N SER A 223 -5.74 -15.69 -13.91
CA SER A 223 -4.30 -15.49 -13.95
C SER A 223 -3.96 -14.53 -15.09
N MET A 224 -3.27 -13.43 -14.77
CA MET A 224 -2.79 -12.45 -15.76
C MET A 224 -1.77 -13.05 -16.73
N SER A 225 -1.31 -14.30 -16.50
CA SER A 225 -0.49 -15.06 -17.44
C SER A 225 -1.24 -15.27 -18.76
N GLY A 226 -0.96 -14.43 -19.76
CA GLY A 226 -1.55 -14.50 -21.11
C GLY A 226 -2.54 -13.37 -21.46
N LEU A 227 -2.89 -12.49 -20.52
CA LEU A 227 -3.51 -11.21 -20.88
C LEU A 227 -2.40 -10.25 -21.37
N PRO A 228 -2.69 -9.34 -22.32
CA PRO A 228 -1.71 -8.31 -22.67
C PRO A 228 -1.34 -7.57 -21.38
N PRO A 229 -0.05 -7.29 -21.14
CA PRO A 229 0.38 -6.57 -19.95
C PRO A 229 -0.47 -5.32 -19.79
N ARG A 230 -0.91 -5.02 -18.56
CA ARG A 230 -1.50 -3.71 -18.28
C ARG A 230 -0.56 -2.68 -18.84
N ARG A 231 -1.09 -1.70 -19.59
CA ARG A 231 -0.24 -0.66 -20.18
C ARG A 231 0.63 -0.11 -19.05
N PRO A 232 1.97 -0.13 -19.18
CA PRO A 232 2.84 0.41 -18.16
C PRO A 232 2.38 1.83 -17.85
N MET A 233 2.50 2.25 -16.59
CA MET A 233 2.16 3.63 -16.24
C MET A 233 2.92 4.55 -17.19
N PRO A 234 2.22 5.48 -17.90
CA PRO A 234 2.86 6.33 -18.89
C PRO A 234 4.05 7.05 -18.24
N LYS A 235 5.13 7.18 -18.99
CA LYS A 235 6.29 7.95 -18.54
C LYS A 235 5.85 9.42 -18.30
N PRO A 236 6.55 10.18 -17.45
CA PRO A 236 6.20 11.59 -17.21
C PRO A 236 6.02 12.38 -18.52
N GLU A 237 6.85 12.14 -19.54
CA GLU A 237 6.76 12.79 -20.84
C GLU A 237 5.48 12.41 -21.60
N GLU A 238 5.08 11.14 -21.56
CA GLU A 238 3.85 10.65 -22.19
C GLU A 238 2.60 11.17 -21.47
N ALA A 239 2.66 11.24 -20.13
CA ALA A 239 1.60 11.82 -19.33
C ALA A 239 1.46 13.33 -19.59
N MET A 240 2.58 14.06 -19.67
CA MET A 240 2.57 15.48 -20.03
C MET A 240 2.02 15.69 -21.45
N ALA A 241 2.47 14.91 -22.43
CA ALA A 241 1.94 14.99 -23.80
C ALA A 241 0.43 14.69 -23.84
N PHE A 242 -0.06 13.75 -23.02
CA PHE A 242 -1.49 13.47 -22.89
C PHE A 242 -2.25 14.66 -22.28
N VAL A 243 -1.74 15.26 -21.20
CA VAL A 243 -2.34 16.45 -20.58
C VAL A 243 -2.35 17.63 -21.55
N GLU A 244 -1.23 17.90 -22.23
CA GLU A 244 -1.13 18.95 -23.24
C GLU A 244 -2.11 18.75 -24.38
N LYS A 245 -2.24 17.52 -24.87
CA LYS A 245 -3.12 17.22 -26.01
C LYS A 245 -4.60 17.21 -25.63
N ASN A 246 -4.96 16.69 -24.45
CA ASN A 246 -6.35 16.38 -24.13
C ASN A 246 -6.95 17.30 -23.06
N MET A 247 -6.17 17.77 -22.09
CA MET A 247 -6.65 18.64 -21.02
C MET A 247 -6.39 20.12 -21.28
N MET A 248 -5.23 20.47 -21.86
CA MET A 248 -4.86 21.88 -22.05
C MET A 248 -5.84 22.65 -22.94
N PRO A 249 -6.35 22.10 -24.05
CA PRO A 249 -7.35 22.79 -24.86
C PRO A 249 -8.64 23.08 -24.08
N PHE A 250 -9.02 22.18 -23.15
CA PHE A 250 -10.18 22.36 -22.30
C PHE A 250 -9.95 23.46 -21.25
N ILE A 251 -8.81 23.43 -20.56
CA ILE A 251 -8.42 24.45 -19.57
C ILE A 251 -8.35 25.84 -20.23
N VAL A 252 -7.69 25.93 -21.39
CA VAL A 252 -7.57 27.18 -22.16
C VAL A 252 -8.95 27.74 -22.54
N LYS A 253 -9.89 26.88 -22.97
CA LYS A 253 -11.28 27.31 -23.26
C LYS A 253 -11.97 27.86 -22.02
N GLY A 254 -11.82 27.23 -20.87
CA GLY A 254 -12.39 27.72 -19.60
C GLY A 254 -11.84 29.06 -19.19
N CYS A 255 -10.51 29.22 -19.22
CA CYS A 255 -9.86 30.50 -18.94
C CYS A 255 -10.28 31.59 -19.94
N ALA A 256 -10.42 31.26 -21.23
CA ALA A 256 -10.90 32.20 -22.23
C ALA A 256 -12.36 32.63 -21.99
N ALA A 257 -13.24 31.70 -21.58
CA ALA A 257 -14.61 32.01 -21.20
C ALA A 257 -14.66 32.93 -19.98
N LEU A 258 -13.84 32.64 -18.95
CA LEU A 258 -13.71 33.47 -17.77
C LEU A 258 -13.29 34.91 -18.13
N CYS A 259 -12.24 35.07 -18.94
CA CYS A 259 -11.74 36.38 -19.37
C CYS A 259 -12.75 37.18 -20.20
N LYS A 260 -13.66 36.50 -20.93
CA LYS A 260 -14.74 37.15 -21.69
C LYS A 260 -15.88 37.61 -20.79
N THR A 261 -16.32 36.75 -19.87
CA THR A 261 -17.48 37.03 -19.01
C THR A 261 -17.15 38.01 -17.88
N LYS A 262 -15.91 37.97 -17.35
CA LYS A 262 -15.43 38.80 -16.23
C LYS A 262 -16.43 38.83 -15.04
N PRO A 263 -16.84 37.66 -14.53
CA PRO A 263 -17.79 37.60 -13.43
C PRO A 263 -17.16 38.13 -12.14
N ASP A 264 -17.98 38.64 -11.23
CA ASP A 264 -17.54 39.14 -9.91
C ASP A 264 -16.84 38.06 -9.08
N LYS A 265 -17.18 36.78 -9.34
CA LYS A 265 -16.59 35.60 -8.70
C LYS A 265 -15.90 34.69 -9.73
N PRO A 266 -14.65 34.98 -10.12
CA PRO A 266 -13.98 34.30 -11.21
C PRO A 266 -13.72 32.81 -10.96
N LEU A 267 -13.35 32.44 -9.73
CA LEU A 267 -13.06 31.04 -9.39
C LEU A 267 -14.32 30.17 -9.36
N GLU A 268 -15.41 30.67 -8.75
CA GLU A 268 -16.70 29.95 -8.73
C GLU A 268 -17.22 29.75 -10.16
N TYR A 269 -17.18 30.79 -10.99
CA TYR A 269 -17.58 30.70 -12.39
C TYR A 269 -16.77 29.67 -13.17
N LEU A 270 -15.44 29.70 -13.05
CA LEU A 270 -14.58 28.75 -13.77
C LEU A 270 -14.84 27.31 -13.31
N ALA A 271 -15.03 27.09 -12.01
CA ALA A 271 -15.36 25.77 -11.47
C ALA A 271 -16.69 25.23 -12.05
N HIS A 272 -17.75 26.03 -12.05
CA HIS A 272 -19.03 25.65 -12.66
C HIS A 272 -18.90 25.41 -14.17
N TRP A 273 -18.21 26.30 -14.88
CA TRP A 273 -17.96 26.16 -16.30
C TRP A 273 -17.24 24.85 -16.62
N MET A 274 -16.22 24.48 -15.83
CA MET A 274 -15.48 23.23 -16.02
C MET A 274 -16.35 22.00 -15.75
N ILE A 275 -17.27 22.05 -14.79
CA ILE A 275 -18.22 20.95 -14.52
C ILE A 275 -19.20 20.78 -15.68
N GLU A 276 -19.78 21.88 -16.17
CA GLU A 276 -20.76 21.87 -17.26
C GLU A 276 -20.17 21.39 -18.57
N ASN A 277 -18.93 21.78 -18.87
CA ASN A 277 -18.28 21.53 -20.15
C ASN A 277 -17.32 20.33 -20.12
N ASN A 278 -17.25 19.59 -19.02
CA ASN A 278 -16.36 18.43 -18.90
C ASN A 278 -16.69 17.38 -19.98
N PRO A 279 -15.77 17.09 -20.92
CA PRO A 279 -16.02 16.13 -22.00
C PRO A 279 -16.18 14.69 -21.50
N ASN A 280 -15.80 14.42 -20.25
CA ASN A 280 -15.92 13.11 -19.60
C ASN A 280 -16.98 13.14 -18.49
N LYS A 281 -17.93 14.08 -18.51
CA LYS A 281 -19.02 14.11 -17.53
C LYS A 281 -19.79 12.78 -17.60
N PRO A 282 -19.92 12.03 -16.48
CA PRO A 282 -20.76 10.84 -16.49
C PRO A 282 -22.20 11.26 -16.83
N LEU A 283 -22.81 10.56 -17.79
CA LEU A 283 -24.24 10.69 -18.04
C LEU A 283 -24.95 10.15 -16.81
N VAL A 284 -25.63 11.03 -16.09
CA VAL A 284 -26.56 10.64 -15.03
C VAL A 284 -27.92 10.65 -15.70
N ASP A 285 -28.48 9.46 -15.92
CA ASP A 285 -29.90 9.29 -16.22
C ASP A 285 -30.75 9.64 -14.99
#